data_AF-A0A969V7P6-F1
#
_entry.id   AF-A0A969V7P6-F1
#
_cell.length_a   1.000
_cell.length_b   1.000
_cell.length_c   1.000
_cell.angle_alpha   90.00
_cell.angle_beta   90.00
_cell.angle_gamma   90.00
#
_symmetry.space_group_name_H-M   'P 1'
#
loop_
_entity.id
_entity.type
_entity.pdbx_description
1 polymer ?
#
loop_
_entity_poly.entity_id
_entity_poly.type
_entity_poly.pdbx_seq_one_letter_code
_entity_poly.pdbx_strand_id
1 'polypeptide(L)'
;MGLATAIPIYLDDSELIRLVTIILNDLNKTLPPEVSLLLPQKVGNYYDLPLDWFKEPMHEAEFTKIYLSCIQIVQDFDTYFKCLCEIHKRRRKYERILSAQPLPTMLQISPRTLLEFGIIASRALASWMVWKKWFYDIDNRAAQETGYLFEPILASALGGVPCGARNSPIRRRSDPKKGQVEVGIV
;
A
#
# COMPACT_ATOMS: atom_id res chain seq x y z
N MET A 1 -13.52 -5.96 -16.98
CA MET A 1 -12.66 -5.25 -16.02
C MET A 1 -11.59 -6.23 -15.57
N GLY A 2 -10.32 -5.91 -15.82
CA GLY A 2 -9.21 -6.88 -15.81
C GLY A 2 -8.85 -7.41 -14.42
N LEU A 3 -8.31 -8.63 -14.42
CA LEU A 3 -7.86 -9.49 -13.31
C LEU A 3 -6.84 -8.86 -12.31
N ALA A 4 -6.57 -7.56 -12.39
CA ALA A 4 -5.49 -6.88 -11.66
C ALA A 4 -5.84 -6.46 -10.22
N THR A 5 -7.06 -6.73 -9.72
CA THR A 5 -7.52 -6.22 -8.42
C THR A 5 -7.04 -7.02 -7.21
N ALA A 6 -6.55 -8.24 -7.39
CA ALA A 6 -6.09 -9.10 -6.31
C ALA A 6 -4.65 -9.56 -6.54
N ILE A 7 -3.70 -8.62 -6.52
CA ILE A 7 -2.27 -8.95 -6.45
C ILE A 7 -1.92 -9.10 -4.96
N PRO A 8 -1.82 -10.33 -4.41
CA PRO A 8 -1.43 -10.51 -3.03
C PRO A 8 0.03 -10.07 -2.84
N ILE A 9 0.25 -9.27 -1.80
CA ILE A 9 1.59 -8.89 -1.33
C ILE A 9 1.88 -9.71 -0.07
N TYR A 10 2.97 -10.46 -0.12
CA TYR A 10 3.55 -11.14 1.02
C TYR A 10 4.85 -10.43 1.35
N LEU A 11 5.08 -10.20 2.64
CA LEU A 11 6.34 -9.66 3.16
C LEU A 11 7.12 -10.85 3.68
N ASP A 12 8.38 -10.97 3.28
CA ASP A 12 9.29 -11.97 3.83
C ASP A 12 9.98 -11.44 5.10
N ASP A 13 10.68 -12.32 5.80
CA ASP A 13 11.37 -11.96 7.05
C ASP A 13 12.40 -10.85 6.85
N SER A 14 13.04 -10.77 5.68
CA SER A 14 14.03 -9.73 5.37
C SER A 14 13.36 -8.35 5.26
N GLU A 15 12.25 -8.25 4.52
CA GLU A 15 11.43 -7.04 4.43
C GLU A 15 10.91 -6.65 5.83
N LEU A 16 10.43 -7.61 6.63
CA LEU A 16 9.90 -7.35 7.98
C LEU A 16 10.99 -6.81 8.92
N ILE A 17 12.19 -7.38 8.93
CA ILE A 17 13.31 -6.92 9.77
C ILE A 17 13.71 -5.49 9.38
N ARG A 18 13.72 -5.17 8.09
CA ARG A 18 13.99 -3.81 7.61
C ARG A 18 12.93 -2.81 8.09
N LEU A 19 11.65 -3.19 8.14
CA LEU A 19 10.61 -2.36 8.75
C LEU A 19 10.82 -2.16 10.26
N VAL A 20 11.25 -3.21 11.00
CA VAL A 20 11.61 -3.07 12.42
C VAL A 20 12.76 -2.08 12.60
N THR A 21 13.77 -2.17 11.75
CA THR A 21 14.94 -1.26 11.75
C THR A 21 14.51 0.20 11.68
N ILE A 22 13.55 0.50 10.79
CA ILE A 22 13.00 1.84 10.61
C ILE A 22 12.27 2.30 11.88
N ILE A 23 11.44 1.44 12.48
CA ILE A 23 10.73 1.78 13.72
C ILE A 23 11.70 2.10 14.86
N LEU A 24 12.73 1.28 15.03
CA LEU A 24 13.74 1.50 16.07
C LEU A 24 14.51 2.79 15.82
N ASN A 25 14.83 3.09 14.56
CA ASN A 25 15.47 4.35 14.17
C ASN A 25 14.56 5.56 14.43
N ASP A 26 13.30 5.52 13.99
CA ASP A 26 12.31 6.60 14.17
C ASP A 26 12.10 6.93 15.66
N LEU A 27 12.18 5.91 16.52
CA LEU A 27 12.02 6.04 17.98
C LEU A 27 13.35 6.28 18.73
N ASN A 28 14.47 6.47 18.02
CA ASN A 28 15.81 6.63 18.57
C ASN A 28 16.18 5.53 19.60
N LYS A 29 15.82 4.27 19.31
CA LYS A 29 16.13 3.11 20.15
C LYS A 29 17.40 2.41 19.67
N THR A 30 18.09 1.76 20.60
CA THR A 30 19.28 0.97 20.28
C THR A 30 18.93 -0.17 19.34
N LEU A 31 19.63 -0.23 18.21
CA LEU A 31 19.47 -1.28 17.22
C LEU A 31 20.29 -2.52 17.63
N PRO A 32 19.75 -3.73 17.46
CA PRO A 32 20.56 -4.95 17.56
C PRO A 32 21.74 -4.89 16.58
N PRO A 33 22.90 -5.49 16.89
CA PRO A 33 24.08 -5.45 16.01
C PRO A 33 23.79 -6.00 14.61
N GLU A 34 23.02 -7.09 14.55
CA GLU A 34 22.56 -7.77 13.32
C GLU A 34 21.73 -6.86 12.41
N VAL A 35 21.07 -5.86 13.00
CA VAL A 35 20.09 -4.98 12.33
C VAL A 35 20.71 -3.60 12.05
N SER A 36 21.65 -3.16 12.90
CA SER A 36 22.36 -1.88 12.79
C SER A 36 23.13 -1.75 11.47
N LEU A 37 23.63 -2.88 10.94
CA LEU A 37 24.37 -2.93 9.68
C LEU A 37 23.50 -2.70 8.44
N LEU A 38 22.17 -2.79 8.57
CA LEU A 38 21.24 -2.69 7.45
C LEU A 38 20.90 -1.24 7.09
N LEU A 39 21.04 -0.31 8.04
CA LEU A 39 20.68 1.07 7.80
C LEU A 39 21.60 1.69 6.73
N PRO A 40 21.05 2.28 5.66
CA PRO A 40 21.87 3.01 4.71
C PRO A 40 22.54 4.19 5.43
N GLN A 41 23.77 4.53 5.00
CA GLN A 41 24.59 5.59 5.61
C GLN A 41 23.88 6.96 5.71
N LYS A 42 22.83 7.17 4.90
CA LYS A 42 21.94 8.33 4.96
C LYS A 42 20.54 7.82 5.32
N VAL A 43 20.25 7.78 6.62
CA VAL A 43 18.93 7.36 7.11
C VAL A 43 17.96 8.53 6.93
N GLY A 44 17.26 8.53 5.80
CA GLY A 44 16.06 9.36 5.64
C GLY A 44 14.86 8.72 6.36
N ASN A 45 13.71 9.38 6.27
CA ASN A 45 12.45 8.79 6.73
C ASN A 45 12.11 7.56 5.89
N TYR A 46 11.17 6.73 6.35
CA TYR A 46 10.64 5.58 5.61
C TYR A 46 10.39 5.85 4.11
N TYR A 47 9.86 7.03 3.78
CA TYR A 47 9.49 7.41 2.42
C TYR A 47 10.68 7.77 1.51
N ASP A 48 11.84 8.06 2.10
CA ASP A 48 13.07 8.40 1.38
C ASP A 48 13.83 7.14 0.94
N LEU A 49 13.46 5.97 1.47
CA LEU A 49 14.09 4.70 1.16
C LEU A 49 13.51 4.08 -0.12
N PRO A 50 14.36 3.60 -1.06
CA PRO A 50 13.90 2.94 -2.27
C PRO A 50 13.25 1.60 -1.95
N LEU A 51 12.19 1.22 -2.69
CA LEU A 51 11.48 -0.04 -2.46
C LEU A 51 12.37 -1.28 -2.67
N ASP A 52 13.39 -1.18 -3.52
CA ASP A 52 14.31 -2.28 -3.79
C ASP A 52 15.21 -2.61 -2.58
N TRP A 53 15.54 -1.62 -1.74
CA TRP A 53 16.30 -1.85 -0.50
C TRP A 53 15.56 -2.80 0.45
N PHE A 54 14.22 -2.77 0.46
CA PHE A 54 13.44 -3.69 1.28
C PHE A 54 13.54 -5.14 0.80
N LYS A 55 13.69 -5.35 -0.52
CA LYS A 55 13.69 -6.67 -1.18
C LYS A 55 15.04 -7.38 -1.14
N GLU A 56 16.07 -6.69 -0.67
CA GLU A 56 17.41 -7.26 -0.58
C GLU A 56 17.45 -8.39 0.47
N PRO A 57 17.89 -9.60 0.09
CA PRO A 57 17.86 -10.76 0.96
C PRO A 57 18.78 -10.59 2.16
N MET A 58 18.34 -11.10 3.30
CA MET A 58 19.11 -11.17 4.53
C MET A 58 19.24 -12.63 4.98
N HIS A 59 20.42 -13.06 5.39
CA HIS A 59 20.71 -14.50 5.59
C HIS A 59 20.96 -14.92 7.04
N GLU A 60 20.88 -14.01 8.02
CA GLU A 60 21.38 -14.32 9.37
C GLU A 60 20.49 -13.84 10.53
N ALA A 61 19.39 -13.14 10.27
CA ALA A 61 18.53 -12.63 11.34
C ALA A 61 17.22 -13.40 11.47
N GLU A 62 16.89 -13.74 12.72
CA GLU A 62 15.64 -14.40 13.08
C GLU A 62 14.58 -13.37 13.43
N PHE A 63 13.67 -13.08 12.49
CA PHE A 63 12.63 -12.06 12.63
C PHE A 63 11.83 -12.21 13.94
N THR A 64 11.38 -13.43 14.25
CA THR A 64 10.57 -13.71 15.45
C THR A 64 11.26 -13.25 16.73
N LYS A 65 12.56 -13.54 16.87
CA LYS A 65 13.33 -13.17 18.06
C LYS A 65 13.46 -11.65 18.20
N ILE A 66 13.75 -10.97 17.09
CA ILE A 66 13.85 -9.50 17.04
C ILE A 66 12.50 -8.87 17.38
N TYR A 67 11.43 -9.35 16.76
CA TYR A 67 10.07 -8.85 16.98
C TYR A 67 9.64 -8.97 18.46
N LEU A 68 9.84 -10.14 19.08
CA LEU A 68 9.51 -10.36 20.49
C LEU A 68 10.31 -9.45 21.42
N SER A 69 11.60 -9.21 21.11
CA SER A 69 12.41 -8.26 21.89
C SER A 69 11.89 -6.82 21.78
N CYS A 70 11.43 -6.42 20.60
CA CYS A 70 10.92 -5.07 20.37
C CYS A 70 9.61 -4.81 21.12
N ILE A 71 8.69 -5.80 21.17
CA ILE A 71 7.45 -5.70 21.97
C ILE A 71 7.74 -5.41 23.45
N GLN A 72 8.82 -5.97 24.00
CA GLN A 72 9.16 -5.78 25.42
C GLN A 72 9.79 -4.41 25.71
N ILE A 73 10.47 -3.83 24.72
CA ILE A 73 11.30 -2.62 24.91
C ILE A 73 10.56 -1.35 24.48
N VAL A 74 9.67 -1.46 23.48
CA VAL A 74 9.02 -0.34 22.83
C VAL A 74 7.53 -0.39 23.08
N GLN A 75 7.01 0.65 23.73
CA GLN A 75 5.58 0.83 23.94
C GLN A 75 4.85 0.95 22.59
N ASP A 76 3.72 0.27 22.46
CA ASP A 76 2.85 0.26 21.26
C ASP A 76 3.56 -0.16 19.96
N PHE A 77 4.66 -0.93 20.09
CA PHE A 77 5.44 -1.40 18.96
C PHE A 77 4.62 -2.22 17.96
N ASP A 78 3.73 -3.07 18.46
CA ASP A 78 2.84 -3.91 17.66
C ASP A 78 1.92 -3.06 16.77
N THR A 79 1.40 -1.96 17.32
CA THR A 79 0.53 -1.02 16.60
C THR A 79 1.32 -0.27 15.52
N TYR A 80 2.49 0.28 15.87
CA TYR A 80 3.37 0.91 14.87
C TYR A 80 3.71 -0.09 13.76
N PHE A 81 4.22 -1.26 14.13
CA PHE A 81 4.66 -2.29 13.20
C PHE A 81 3.54 -2.71 12.26
N LYS A 82 2.33 -2.93 12.78
CA LYS A 82 1.15 -3.26 11.98
C LYS A 82 0.80 -2.15 10.99
N CYS A 83 0.75 -0.90 11.43
CA CYS A 83 0.46 0.24 10.57
C CYS A 83 1.52 0.39 9.47
N LEU A 84 2.80 0.28 9.83
CA LEU A 84 3.91 0.38 8.88
C LEU A 84 3.89 -0.77 7.86
N CYS A 85 3.58 -1.99 8.30
CA CYS A 85 3.37 -3.14 7.41
C CYS A 85 2.24 -2.89 6.41
N GLU A 86 1.12 -2.32 6.83
CA GLU A 86 0.01 -2.00 5.92
C GLU A 86 0.42 -0.92 4.91
N ILE A 87 1.09 0.16 5.34
CA ILE A 87 1.65 1.17 4.44
C ILE A 87 2.58 0.52 3.42
N HIS A 88 3.50 -0.33 3.87
CA HIS A 88 4.48 -0.96 3.00
C HIS A 88 3.83 -1.92 1.99
N LYS A 89 2.88 -2.76 2.43
CA LYS A 89 2.12 -3.61 1.51
C LYS A 89 1.41 -2.80 0.43
N ARG A 90 0.82 -1.65 0.76
CA ARG A 90 0.15 -0.81 -0.26
C ARG A 90 1.13 -0.15 -1.21
N ARG A 91 2.29 0.29 -0.74
CA ARG A 91 3.37 0.78 -1.63
C ARG A 91 3.85 -0.31 -2.58
N ARG A 92 4.12 -1.52 -2.09
CA ARG A 92 4.50 -2.68 -2.92
C ARG A 92 3.40 -3.09 -3.91
N LYS A 93 2.14 -3.02 -3.50
CA LYS A 93 1.01 -3.28 -4.39
C LYS A 93 0.90 -2.23 -5.49
N TYR A 94 1.07 -0.96 -5.14
CA TYR A 94 1.02 0.13 -6.11
C TYR A 94 2.20 0.08 -7.09
N GLU A 95 3.40 -0.27 -6.62
CA GLU A 95 4.55 -0.59 -7.48
C GLU A 95 4.20 -1.65 -8.52
N ARG A 96 3.57 -2.77 -8.11
CA ARG A 96 3.12 -3.81 -9.04
C ARG A 96 2.00 -3.35 -9.98
N ILE A 97 1.12 -2.46 -9.52
CA ILE A 97 0.10 -1.83 -10.37
C ILE A 97 0.76 -1.03 -11.48
N LEU A 98 1.74 -0.18 -11.13
CA LEU A 98 2.46 0.63 -12.11
C LEU A 98 3.22 -0.25 -13.11
N SER A 99 3.89 -1.31 -12.64
CA SER A 99 4.66 -2.20 -13.51
C SER A 99 3.78 -3.06 -14.44
N ALA A 100 2.53 -3.32 -14.08
CA ALA A 100 1.63 -4.21 -14.81
C ALA A 100 0.46 -3.50 -15.50
N GLN A 101 0.31 -2.18 -15.37
CA GLN A 101 -0.83 -1.44 -15.93
C GLN A 101 -0.77 -1.42 -17.47
N PRO A 102 -1.71 -2.07 -18.16
CA PRO A 102 -1.72 -2.06 -19.63
C PRO A 102 -2.18 -0.70 -20.17
N LEU A 103 -1.71 -0.37 -21.37
CA LEU A 103 -2.28 0.75 -22.12
C LEU A 103 -3.73 0.46 -22.50
N PRO A 104 -4.62 1.47 -22.48
CA PRO A 104 -6.01 1.32 -22.91
C PRO A 104 -6.14 0.85 -24.36
N THR A 105 -7.13 0.00 -24.62
CA THR A 105 -7.44 -0.48 -25.97
C THR A 105 -8.29 0.53 -26.74
N MET A 106 -8.31 0.43 -28.09
CA MET A 106 -9.12 1.33 -28.91
C MET A 106 -10.61 1.28 -28.57
N LEU A 107 -11.15 0.11 -28.22
CA LEU A 107 -12.55 -0.03 -27.79
C LEU A 107 -12.86 0.74 -26.51
N GLN A 108 -11.86 0.90 -25.62
CA GLN A 108 -12.02 1.66 -24.39
C GLN A 108 -12.00 3.17 -24.64
N ILE A 109 -11.39 3.65 -25.72
CA ILE A 109 -11.26 5.10 -25.98
C ILE A 109 -12.15 5.60 -27.13
N SER A 110 -12.61 4.73 -28.03
CA SER A 110 -13.36 5.12 -29.22
C SER A 110 -14.61 5.96 -28.92
N PRO A 111 -15.45 5.66 -27.92
CA PRO A 111 -16.63 6.48 -27.67
C PRO A 111 -16.28 7.90 -27.22
N ARG A 112 -15.13 8.06 -26.55
CA ARG A 112 -14.64 9.35 -26.04
C ARG A 112 -14.05 10.22 -27.16
N THR A 113 -13.60 9.60 -28.25
CA THR A 113 -13.04 10.33 -29.39
C THR A 113 -14.09 11.14 -30.16
N LEU A 114 -15.37 10.76 -30.09
CA LEU A 114 -16.44 11.39 -30.87
C LEU A 114 -16.62 12.89 -30.59
N LEU A 115 -16.35 13.32 -29.36
CA LEU A 115 -16.49 14.73 -28.97
C LEU A 115 -15.34 15.61 -29.49
N GLU A 116 -14.18 15.03 -29.75
CA GLU A 116 -12.96 15.74 -30.17
C GLU A 116 -12.61 15.45 -31.65
N PHE A 117 -13.37 14.57 -32.31
CA PHE A 117 -13.15 14.19 -33.70
C PHE A 117 -13.36 15.38 -34.64
N GLY A 118 -12.43 15.58 -35.56
CA GLY A 118 -12.45 16.72 -36.50
C GLY A 118 -11.88 18.02 -35.93
N ILE A 119 -11.66 18.13 -34.62
CA ILE A 119 -10.97 19.27 -33.99
C ILE A 119 -9.45 19.09 -34.09
N ILE A 120 -8.97 17.86 -33.84
CA ILE A 120 -7.56 17.50 -33.89
C ILE A 120 -7.35 16.37 -34.90
N ALA A 121 -6.18 16.34 -35.54
CA ALA A 121 -5.80 15.25 -36.44
C ALA A 121 -5.97 13.87 -35.79
N SER A 122 -6.59 12.93 -36.51
CA SER A 122 -7.05 11.65 -35.95
C SER A 122 -5.96 10.84 -35.25
N ARG A 123 -4.72 10.87 -35.77
CA ARG A 123 -3.58 10.19 -35.14
C ARG A 123 -3.23 10.79 -33.79
N ALA A 124 -3.16 12.12 -33.71
CA ALA A 124 -2.89 12.83 -32.46
C ALA A 124 -4.03 12.63 -31.46
N LEU A 125 -5.29 12.66 -31.91
CA LEU A 125 -6.45 12.38 -31.07
C LEU A 125 -6.43 10.96 -30.49
N ALA A 126 -6.13 9.95 -31.29
CA ALA A 126 -6.03 8.57 -30.82
C ALA A 126 -4.95 8.43 -29.74
N SER A 127 -3.74 8.93 -29.98
CA SER A 127 -2.67 8.93 -28.98
C SER A 127 -3.06 9.69 -27.71
N TRP A 128 -3.64 10.88 -27.86
CA TRP A 128 -4.08 11.71 -26.74
C TRP A 128 -5.10 11.00 -25.86
N MET A 129 -6.06 10.30 -26.46
CA MET A 129 -7.09 9.56 -25.73
C MET A 129 -6.53 8.33 -25.00
N VAL A 130 -5.55 7.64 -25.58
CA VAL A 130 -4.84 6.54 -24.88
C VAL A 130 -4.18 7.07 -23.62
N TRP A 131 -3.40 8.15 -23.73
CA TRP A 131 -2.70 8.74 -22.58
C TRP A 131 -3.66 9.24 -21.51
N LYS A 132 -4.68 10.03 -21.89
CA LYS A 132 -5.71 10.51 -20.96
C LYS A 132 -6.32 9.35 -20.18
N LYS A 133 -6.79 8.32 -20.89
CA LYS A 133 -7.44 7.17 -20.25
C LYS A 133 -6.47 6.39 -19.34
N TRP A 134 -5.21 6.26 -19.73
CA TRP A 134 -4.19 5.58 -18.94
C TRP A 134 -3.89 6.32 -17.64
N PHE A 135 -3.69 7.64 -17.69
CA PHE A 135 -3.51 8.46 -16.49
C PHE A 135 -4.71 8.38 -15.55
N TYR A 136 -5.93 8.47 -16.08
CA TYR A 136 -7.14 8.28 -15.27
C TYR A 136 -7.19 6.91 -14.59
N ASP A 137 -6.75 5.84 -15.25
CA ASP A 137 -6.74 4.50 -14.64
C ASP A 137 -5.70 4.38 -13.52
N ILE A 138 -4.53 4.98 -13.69
CA ILE A 138 -3.49 5.03 -12.66
C ILE A 138 -3.97 5.80 -11.45
N ASP A 139 -4.56 6.98 -11.66
CA ASP A 139 -5.08 7.84 -10.60
C ASP A 139 -6.22 7.17 -9.82
N ASN A 140 -7.18 6.58 -10.53
CA ASN A 140 -8.26 5.82 -9.90
C ASN A 140 -7.75 4.68 -9.00
N ARG A 141 -6.69 3.97 -9.44
CA ARG A 141 -6.06 2.92 -8.62
C ARG A 141 -5.31 3.50 -7.43
N ALA A 142 -4.61 4.62 -7.60
CA ALA A 142 -3.94 5.30 -6.50
C ALA A 142 -4.94 5.73 -5.41
N ALA A 143 -6.05 6.34 -5.82
CA ALA A 143 -7.14 6.73 -4.94
C ALA A 143 -7.75 5.51 -4.21
N GLN A 144 -7.94 4.40 -4.91
CA GLN A 144 -8.46 3.16 -4.32
C GLN A 144 -7.50 2.57 -3.27
N GLU A 145 -6.21 2.44 -3.58
CA GLU A 145 -5.22 1.90 -2.63
C GLU A 145 -5.09 2.79 -1.39
N THR A 146 -5.16 4.11 -1.60
CA THR A 146 -5.13 5.12 -0.54
C THR A 146 -6.36 5.01 0.37
N GLY A 147 -7.56 4.91 -0.19
CA GLY A 147 -8.80 4.76 0.58
C GLY A 147 -8.79 3.53 1.47
N TYR A 148 -8.33 2.38 0.96
CA TYR A 148 -8.19 1.17 1.77
C TYR A 148 -7.06 1.22 2.79
N LEU A 149 -6.09 2.14 2.65
CA LEU A 149 -4.94 2.24 3.55
C LEU A 149 -5.31 3.04 4.80
N PHE A 150 -6.02 4.15 4.62
CA PHE A 150 -6.32 5.07 5.71
C PHE A 150 -7.23 4.45 6.78
N GLU A 151 -8.19 3.63 6.39
CA GLU A 151 -9.15 3.08 7.34
C GLU A 151 -8.51 2.17 8.40
N PRO A 152 -7.65 1.17 8.06
CA PRO A 152 -6.92 0.41 9.07
C PRO A 152 -6.03 1.26 9.97
N ILE A 153 -5.32 2.24 9.41
CA ILE A 153 -4.40 3.09 10.17
C ILE A 153 -5.18 3.97 11.16
N LEU A 154 -6.23 4.64 10.69
CA LEU A 154 -7.09 5.47 11.52
C LEU A 154 -7.76 4.64 12.62
N ALA A 155 -8.27 3.46 12.28
CA ALA A 155 -8.83 2.54 13.27
C ALA A 155 -7.82 2.20 14.36
N SER A 156 -6.62 1.74 13.97
CA SER A 156 -5.59 1.35 14.93
C SER A 156 -5.06 2.52 15.75
N ALA A 157 -4.92 3.72 15.17
CA ALA A 157 -4.51 4.92 15.90
C ALA A 157 -5.55 5.39 16.94
N LEU A 158 -6.84 5.08 16.72
CA LEU A 158 -7.92 5.38 17.66
C LEU A 158 -8.18 4.25 18.66
N GLY A 159 -7.37 3.17 18.67
CA GLY A 159 -7.58 1.99 19.52
C GLY A 159 -8.67 1.03 19.01
N GLY A 160 -9.19 1.26 17.81
CA GLY A 160 -10.21 0.43 17.16
C GLY A 160 -9.64 -0.70 16.31
N VAL A 161 -10.53 -1.60 15.88
CA VAL A 161 -10.20 -2.71 14.96
C VAL A 161 -10.88 -2.46 13.61
N PRO A 162 -10.14 -2.46 12.48
CA PRO A 162 -10.77 -2.32 11.17
C PRO A 162 -11.62 -3.55 10.84
N CYS A 163 -12.89 -3.30 10.48
CA CYS A 163 -13.84 -4.35 10.15
C CYS A 163 -14.23 -4.28 8.67
N GLY A 164 -13.94 -5.33 7.91
CA GLY A 164 -14.36 -5.41 6.52
C GLY A 164 -15.90 -5.43 6.38
N ALA A 165 -16.40 -5.02 5.20
CA ALA A 165 -17.84 -4.88 4.92
C ALA A 165 -18.71 -6.09 5.33
N ARG A 166 -18.17 -7.31 5.26
CA ARG A 166 -18.88 -8.53 5.61
C ARG A 166 -19.10 -8.66 7.13
N ASN A 167 -18.11 -8.27 7.91
CA ASN A 167 -18.04 -8.42 9.37
C ASN A 167 -18.41 -7.13 10.11
N SER A 168 -18.79 -6.08 9.38
CA SER A 168 -19.18 -4.82 10.00
C SER A 168 -20.44 -4.97 10.87
N PRO A 169 -20.43 -4.39 12.09
CA PRO A 169 -21.60 -4.37 12.97
C PRO A 169 -22.70 -3.45 12.41
N ILE A 170 -22.36 -2.53 11.51
CA ILE A 170 -23.29 -1.57 10.92
C ILE A 170 -23.74 -2.08 9.55
N ARG A 171 -25.05 -2.29 9.41
CA ARG A 171 -25.68 -2.80 8.18
C ARG A 171 -26.31 -1.66 7.40
N ARG A 172 -26.27 -1.75 6.07
CA ARG A 172 -26.91 -0.76 5.19
C ARG A 172 -28.42 -0.78 5.44
N ARG A 173 -29.03 0.40 5.62
CA ARG A 173 -30.50 0.52 5.74
C ARG A 173 -31.27 -0.10 4.56
N SER A 174 -30.69 -0.09 3.37
CA SER A 174 -31.32 -0.64 2.16
C SER A 174 -31.18 -2.16 2.02
N ASP A 175 -30.18 -2.77 2.65
CA ASP A 175 -29.90 -4.21 2.55
C ASP A 175 -29.20 -4.70 3.84
N PRO A 176 -29.95 -5.31 4.78
CA PRO A 176 -29.40 -5.78 6.05
C PRO A 176 -28.32 -6.85 5.91
N LYS A 177 -28.23 -7.52 4.75
CA LYS A 177 -27.24 -8.58 4.49
C LYS A 177 -25.87 -8.02 4.05
N LYS A 178 -25.77 -6.71 3.78
CA LYS A 178 -24.53 -6.05 3.37
C LYS A 178 -24.11 -5.03 4.44
N GLY A 179 -22.93 -5.24 5.03
CA GLY A 179 -22.37 -4.25 5.96
C GLY A 179 -21.75 -3.05 5.24
N GLN A 180 -21.57 -1.97 5.99
CA GLN A 180 -20.74 -0.82 5.60
C GLN A 180 -19.32 -1.02 6.09
N VAL A 181 -18.34 -0.56 5.31
CA VAL A 181 -16.93 -0.56 5.70
C VAL A 181 -16.76 0.62 6.65
N GLU A 182 -16.52 0.36 7.95
CA GLU A 182 -16.34 1.39 8.98
C GLU A 182 -15.40 0.92 10.10
N VAL A 183 -14.86 1.92 10.82
CA VAL A 183 -14.00 1.76 12.00
C VAL A 183 -14.84 1.39 13.23
N GLY A 184 -14.64 0.20 13.78
CA GLY A 184 -15.19 -0.16 15.09
C GLY A 184 -14.25 0.28 16.20
N ILE A 185 -14.66 1.26 17.02
CA ILE A 185 -14.01 1.57 18.29
C ILE A 185 -14.64 0.62 19.32
N VAL A 186 -13.82 -0.21 19.98
CA VAL A 186 -14.26 -1.11 21.06
C VAL A 186 -14.17 -0.36 22.38
#